data_AF-A0A2E5UQA0-F1
#
_entry.id   AF-A0A2E5UQA0-F1
#
_cell.length_a   1.000
_cell.length_b   1.000
_cell.length_c   1.000
_cell.angle_alpha   90.00
_cell.angle_beta   90.00
_cell.angle_gamma   90.00
#
_symmetry.space_group_name_H-M   'P 1'
#
loop_
_entity.id
_entity.type
_entity.pdbx_description
1 polymer ?
#
loop_
_entity_poly.entity_id
_entity_poly.type
_entity_poly.pdbx_seq_one_letter_code
_entity_poly.pdbx_strand_id
1 'polypeptide(L)'
;MKNITALLFAVTFIFATTSKQVYSVNGMMCGYGCVSTIKNSLSSLEGIKSVSVYFETKTMEVLLEDENFESDTIIKSLPNPYKASLIQNFAVKQYMIDGMTCMGCVNTIEKSIDGLDGLEHYDIDVREQTLLIEFDKKTIDEKKILSQIPQRYKVVEINSKTEEILKN
;
A
#
# COMPACT_ATOMS: atom_id res chain seq x y z
N MET A 1 42.73 -24.14 -36.85
CA MET A 1 41.58 -23.30 -37.20
C MET A 1 40.57 -23.41 -36.05
N LYS A 2 40.86 -22.82 -34.88
CA LYS A 2 40.26 -21.58 -34.33
C LYS A 2 38.71 -21.62 -34.23
N ASN A 3 38.25 -22.38 -33.25
CA ASN A 3 37.32 -22.04 -32.16
C ASN A 3 36.63 -20.66 -32.29
N ILE A 4 35.42 -20.63 -32.87
CA ILE A 4 34.52 -19.45 -32.91
C ILE A 4 33.08 -19.93 -32.68
N THR A 5 32.79 -20.42 -31.48
CA THR A 5 31.44 -20.65 -30.94
C THR A 5 31.65 -20.74 -29.43
N ALA A 6 31.55 -19.68 -28.65
CA ALA A 6 30.29 -19.20 -28.14
C ALA A 6 30.54 -17.81 -27.52
N LEU A 7 30.72 -16.81 -28.37
CA LEU A 7 30.69 -15.40 -27.97
C LEU A 7 29.23 -14.94 -28.02
N LEU A 8 28.38 -15.53 -27.18
CA LEU A 8 26.96 -15.19 -27.05
C LEU A 8 26.43 -15.43 -25.63
N PHE A 9 27.31 -15.37 -24.63
CA PHE A 9 26.93 -14.83 -23.31
C PHE A 9 26.82 -13.31 -23.43
N ALA A 10 26.01 -12.86 -24.39
CA ALA A 10 25.55 -11.49 -24.45
C ALA A 10 24.72 -11.32 -23.20
N VAL A 11 25.33 -10.58 -22.27
CA VAL A 11 24.77 -9.92 -21.10
C VAL A 11 23.33 -9.49 -21.36
N THR A 12 22.38 -10.41 -21.23
CA THR A 12 21.00 -10.08 -20.93
C THR A 12 20.98 -9.88 -19.43
N PHE A 13 21.59 -8.77 -18.99
CA PHE A 13 21.08 -8.05 -17.84
C PHE A 13 19.68 -7.59 -18.29
N ILE A 14 18.74 -8.52 -18.22
CA ILE A 14 17.33 -8.22 -18.32
C ILE A 14 17.13 -7.23 -17.18
N PHE A 15 16.83 -5.98 -17.53
CA PHE A 15 16.29 -5.05 -16.57
C PHE A 15 15.08 -5.75 -15.99
N ALA A 16 15.21 -6.36 -14.81
CA ALA A 16 14.10 -6.94 -14.10
C ALA A 16 13.25 -5.76 -13.63
N THR A 17 12.36 -5.29 -14.52
CA THR A 17 11.41 -4.23 -14.24
C THR A 17 10.40 -4.80 -13.27
N THR A 18 10.71 -4.69 -11.98
CA THR A 18 9.80 -5.17 -10.95
C THR A 18 8.63 -4.23 -10.84
N SER A 19 7.41 -4.75 -10.95
CA SER A 19 6.18 -3.99 -10.73
C SER A 19 5.59 -4.29 -9.35
N LYS A 20 4.93 -3.31 -8.75
CA LYS A 20 4.23 -3.44 -7.47
C LYS A 20 2.74 -3.37 -7.70
N GLN A 21 2.02 -4.39 -7.26
CA GLN A 21 0.56 -4.37 -7.21
C GLN A 21 0.09 -4.48 -5.76
N VAL A 22 -0.84 -3.63 -5.37
CA VAL A 22 -1.44 -3.62 -4.02
C VAL A 22 -2.88 -4.08 -4.14
N TYR A 23 -3.30 -4.93 -3.20
CA TYR A 23 -4.64 -5.49 -3.17
C TYR A 23 -5.26 -5.29 -1.79
N SER A 24 -6.54 -4.91 -1.75
CA SER A 24 -7.34 -5.10 -0.54
C SER A 24 -7.69 -6.58 -0.40
N VAL A 25 -7.79 -7.07 0.84
CA VAL A 25 -7.99 -8.49 1.15
C VAL A 25 -9.08 -8.64 2.21
N ASN A 26 -10.20 -9.24 1.80
CA ASN A 26 -11.29 -9.63 2.68
C ASN A 26 -11.13 -11.08 3.17
N GLY A 27 -11.72 -11.40 4.33
CA GLY A 27 -11.76 -12.76 4.88
C GLY A 27 -10.63 -13.13 5.85
N MET A 28 -9.71 -12.20 6.16
CA MET A 28 -8.71 -12.41 7.21
C MET A 28 -9.34 -12.33 8.61
N MET A 29 -9.08 -13.34 9.45
CA MET A 29 -9.56 -13.41 10.84
C MET A 29 -8.44 -13.31 11.87
N CYS A 30 -7.16 -13.48 11.47
CA CYS A 30 -6.01 -13.38 12.37
C CYS A 30 -4.74 -12.95 11.63
N GLY A 31 -3.85 -12.23 12.33
CA GLY A 31 -2.62 -11.67 11.76
C GLY A 31 -1.44 -12.63 11.55
N TYR A 32 -1.54 -13.88 12.02
CA TYR A 32 -0.45 -14.86 11.86
C TYR A 32 -0.82 -15.98 10.88
N GLY A 33 -1.92 -16.69 11.14
CA GLY A 33 -2.36 -17.81 10.33
C GLY A 33 -2.82 -17.38 8.94
N CYS A 34 -3.74 -16.40 8.85
CA CYS A 34 -4.26 -15.94 7.56
C CYS A 34 -3.16 -15.30 6.70
N VAL A 35 -2.32 -14.46 7.32
CA VAL A 35 -1.16 -13.84 6.67
C VAL A 35 -0.23 -14.90 6.07
N SER A 36 0.10 -15.93 6.84
CA SER A 36 0.97 -17.02 6.38
C SER A 36 0.33 -17.82 5.24
N THR A 37 -0.96 -18.13 5.33
CA THR A 37 -1.69 -18.85 4.27
C THR A 37 -1.70 -18.06 2.96
N ILE A 38 -2.02 -16.78 3.00
CA ILE A 38 -2.01 -15.91 1.81
C ILE A 38 -0.61 -15.84 1.20
N LYS A 39 0.41 -15.56 2.04
CA LYS A 39 1.81 -15.47 1.59
C LYS A 39 2.26 -16.75 0.90
N ASN A 40 2.00 -17.91 1.50
CA ASN A 40 2.41 -19.19 0.95
C ASN A 40 1.67 -19.55 -0.34
N SER A 41 0.39 -19.17 -0.48
CA SER A 41 -0.39 -19.42 -1.70
C SER A 41 0.14 -18.68 -2.92
N LEU A 42 0.71 -17.49 -2.70
CA LEU A 42 1.21 -16.63 -3.78
C LEU A 42 2.72 -16.78 -4.02
N SER A 43 3.53 -17.03 -2.99
CA SER A 43 5.00 -17.06 -3.13
C SER A 43 5.53 -18.19 -4.02
N SER A 44 4.70 -19.19 -4.34
CA SER A 44 5.04 -20.28 -5.26
C SER A 44 4.66 -20.01 -6.72
N LEU A 45 4.01 -18.88 -7.02
CA LEU A 45 3.62 -18.53 -8.38
C LEU A 45 4.82 -17.98 -9.17
N GLU A 46 4.99 -18.45 -10.40
CA GLU A 46 5.98 -17.92 -11.33
C GLU A 46 5.71 -16.42 -11.60
N GLY A 47 6.77 -15.62 -11.68
CA GLY A 47 6.67 -14.17 -11.89
C GLY A 47 6.40 -13.34 -10.62
N ILE A 48 6.24 -13.98 -9.44
CA ILE A 48 6.17 -13.28 -8.15
C ILE A 48 7.55 -13.24 -7.49
N LYS A 49 8.07 -12.03 -7.27
CA LYS A 49 9.33 -11.78 -6.57
C LYS A 49 9.16 -11.81 -5.04
N SER A 50 8.10 -11.21 -4.53
CA SER A 50 7.80 -11.25 -3.09
C SER A 50 6.36 -10.88 -2.76
N VAL A 51 5.89 -11.33 -1.60
CA VAL A 51 4.55 -11.03 -1.07
C VAL A 51 4.66 -10.54 0.36
N SER A 52 4.07 -9.39 0.63
CA SER A 52 3.88 -8.80 1.97
C SER A 52 2.38 -8.69 2.24
N VAL A 53 1.93 -9.13 3.42
CA VAL A 53 0.52 -9.06 3.80
C VAL A 53 0.43 -8.29 5.10
N TYR A 54 -0.48 -7.34 5.16
CA TYR A 54 -0.68 -6.40 6.26
C TYR A 54 -2.07 -6.66 6.86
N PHE A 55 -2.11 -7.21 8.07
CA PHE A 55 -3.37 -7.63 8.69
C PHE A 55 -4.19 -6.43 9.14
N GLU A 56 -3.51 -5.42 9.68
CA GLU A 56 -4.07 -4.20 10.24
C GLU A 56 -4.82 -3.39 9.19
N THR A 57 -4.21 -3.24 8.02
CA THR A 57 -4.75 -2.50 6.87
C THR A 57 -5.66 -3.36 6.00
N LYS A 58 -5.66 -4.68 6.22
CA LYS A 58 -6.30 -5.66 5.35
C LYS A 58 -5.82 -5.58 3.90
N THR A 59 -4.55 -5.26 3.67
CA THR A 59 -3.96 -5.19 2.32
C THR A 59 -2.85 -6.22 2.12
N MET A 60 -2.49 -6.47 0.86
CA MET A 60 -1.26 -7.16 0.50
C MET A 60 -0.55 -6.45 -0.65
N GLU A 61 0.77 -6.45 -0.59
CA GLU A 61 1.67 -5.98 -1.64
C GLU A 61 2.31 -7.21 -2.32
N VAL A 62 2.21 -7.24 -3.64
CA VAL A 62 2.86 -8.26 -4.49
C VAL A 62 3.88 -7.55 -5.37
N LEU A 63 5.14 -7.92 -5.21
CA LEU A 63 6.22 -7.53 -6.12
C LEU A 63 6.35 -8.58 -7.22
N LEU A 64 6.31 -8.12 -8.46
CA LEU A 64 6.26 -8.92 -9.67
C LEU A 64 7.56 -8.77 -10.46
N GLU A 65 7.90 -9.78 -11.25
CA GLU A 65 9.06 -9.75 -12.14
C GLU A 65 8.79 -9.06 -13.48
N ASP A 66 7.51 -8.93 -13.85
CA ASP A 66 7.02 -8.30 -15.07
C ASP A 66 5.90 -7.30 -14.74
N GLU A 67 5.85 -6.18 -15.46
CA GLU A 67 4.79 -5.18 -15.38
C GLU A 67 3.46 -5.65 -15.97
N ASN A 68 3.49 -6.62 -16.87
CA ASN A 68 2.31 -7.17 -17.55
C ASN A 68 1.67 -8.36 -16.80
N PHE A 69 2.03 -8.58 -15.54
CA PHE A 69 1.45 -9.66 -14.77
C PHE A 69 -0.06 -9.46 -14.54
N GLU A 70 -0.86 -10.46 -14.96
CA GLU A 70 -2.31 -10.45 -14.85
C GLU A 70 -2.78 -10.53 -13.40
N SER A 71 -3.40 -9.46 -12.90
CA SER A 71 -3.90 -9.38 -11.52
C SER A 71 -4.95 -10.44 -11.19
N ASP A 72 -5.69 -10.89 -12.19
CA ASP A 72 -6.67 -11.98 -12.06
C ASP A 72 -6.04 -13.30 -11.60
N THR A 73 -4.77 -13.54 -11.95
CA THR A 73 -4.01 -14.71 -11.49
C THR A 73 -3.79 -14.67 -9.99
N ILE A 74 -3.41 -13.51 -9.43
CA ILE A 74 -3.26 -13.33 -7.98
C ILE A 74 -4.62 -13.52 -7.28
N ILE A 75 -5.67 -12.87 -7.78
CA ILE A 75 -7.01 -12.92 -7.17
C ILE A 75 -7.55 -14.35 -7.12
N LYS A 76 -7.38 -15.13 -8.18
CA LYS A 76 -7.87 -16.52 -8.27
C LYS A 76 -7.02 -17.53 -7.49
N SER A 77 -5.76 -17.20 -7.22
CA SER A 77 -4.84 -18.07 -6.49
C SER A 77 -5.01 -18.02 -4.97
N LEU A 78 -5.89 -17.14 -4.46
CA LEU A 78 -6.19 -17.09 -3.04
C LEU A 78 -7.21 -18.17 -2.64
N PRO A 79 -6.96 -18.93 -1.55
CA PRO A 79 -7.91 -19.92 -1.08
C PRO A 79 -9.12 -19.25 -0.41
N ASN A 80 -10.28 -19.92 -0.44
CA ASN A 80 -11.43 -19.47 0.36
C ASN A 80 -11.04 -19.46 1.86
N PRO A 81 -11.48 -18.46 2.66
CA PRO A 81 -12.48 -17.44 2.33
C PRO A 81 -11.92 -16.13 1.73
N TYR A 82 -10.62 -16.07 1.40
CA TYR A 82 -9.99 -14.81 1.02
C TYR A 82 -10.48 -14.30 -0.34
N LYS A 83 -10.77 -13.01 -0.41
CA LYS A 83 -11.14 -12.31 -1.65
C LYS A 83 -10.29 -11.06 -1.76
N ALA A 84 -9.58 -10.91 -2.87
CA ALA A 84 -8.75 -9.75 -3.13
C ALA A 84 -9.32 -8.86 -4.23
N SER A 85 -9.00 -7.57 -4.19
CA SER A 85 -9.32 -6.61 -5.25
C SER A 85 -8.12 -5.71 -5.50
N LEU A 86 -7.73 -5.59 -6.77
CA LEU A 86 -6.57 -4.77 -7.17
C LEU A 86 -6.86 -3.29 -6.93
N ILE A 87 -5.95 -2.61 -6.26
CA ILE A 87 -5.99 -1.17 -6.05
C ILE A 87 -5.18 -0.49 -7.16
N GLN A 88 -5.87 -0.04 -8.21
CA GLN A 88 -5.26 0.44 -9.45
C GLN A 88 -4.64 1.84 -9.34
N ASN A 89 -5.12 2.67 -8.42
CA ASN A 89 -4.64 4.05 -8.26
C ASN A 89 -4.31 4.35 -6.80
N PHE A 90 -3.45 3.53 -6.22
CA PHE A 90 -2.98 3.69 -4.85
C PHE A 90 -2.18 4.99 -4.70
N ALA A 91 -2.57 5.84 -3.77
CA ALA A 91 -1.84 7.04 -3.40
C ALA A 91 -1.57 7.05 -1.91
N VAL A 92 -0.32 7.37 -1.57
CA VAL A 92 0.11 7.62 -0.19
C VAL A 92 0.32 9.12 -0.05
N LYS A 93 -0.34 9.72 0.94
CA LYS A 93 -0.18 11.14 1.27
C LYS A 93 -0.04 11.32 2.77
N GLN A 94 0.79 12.27 3.16
CA GLN A 94 1.01 12.60 4.56
C GLN A 94 0.60 14.06 4.82
N TYR A 95 -0.02 14.30 5.95
CA TYR A 95 -0.52 15.60 6.36
C TYR A 95 -0.07 15.92 7.78
N MET A 96 0.31 17.17 8.01
CA MET A 96 0.44 17.72 9.35
C MET A 96 -0.95 18.11 9.87
N ILE A 97 -1.27 17.73 11.10
CA ILE A 97 -2.55 17.99 11.76
C ILE A 97 -2.31 18.82 13.03
N ASP A 98 -2.44 20.14 12.88
CA ASP A 98 -2.36 21.05 14.02
C ASP A 98 -3.60 20.93 14.91
N GLY A 99 -3.40 20.97 16.23
CA GLY A 99 -4.44 20.78 17.25
C GLY A 99 -4.61 19.35 17.74
N MET A 100 -3.83 18.38 17.25
CA MET A 100 -3.80 17.02 17.79
C MET A 100 -2.83 16.96 18.99
N THR A 101 -3.35 17.18 20.21
CA THR A 101 -2.50 17.32 21.43
C THR A 101 -2.71 16.22 22.46
N CYS A 102 -3.65 15.31 22.25
CA CYS A 102 -3.91 14.19 23.16
C CYS A 102 -4.49 12.97 22.43
N MET A 103 -4.50 11.82 23.11
CA MET A 103 -5.11 10.58 22.59
C MET A 103 -6.61 10.73 22.26
N GLY A 104 -7.31 11.64 22.93
CA GLY A 104 -8.71 11.96 22.59
C GLY A 104 -8.84 12.63 21.22
N CYS A 105 -7.85 13.42 20.80
CA CYS A 105 -7.81 14.02 19.46
C CYS A 105 -7.59 12.95 18.39
N VAL A 106 -6.65 12.01 18.63
CA VAL A 106 -6.40 10.87 17.74
C VAL A 106 -7.68 10.10 17.48
N ASN A 107 -8.32 9.62 18.54
CA ASN A 107 -9.56 8.84 18.45
C ASN A 107 -10.70 9.61 17.76
N THR A 108 -10.71 10.95 17.85
CA THR A 108 -11.68 11.77 17.11
C THR A 108 -11.41 11.72 15.61
N ILE A 109 -10.15 11.82 15.20
CA ILE A 109 -9.74 11.79 13.79
C ILE A 109 -9.95 10.38 13.23
N GLU A 110 -9.48 9.34 13.92
CA GLU A 110 -9.66 7.94 13.51
C GLU A 110 -11.13 7.65 13.24
N LYS A 111 -12.03 7.94 14.19
CA LYS A 111 -13.47 7.73 14.02
C LYS A 111 -14.10 8.51 12.87
N SER A 112 -13.48 9.60 12.43
CA SER A 112 -14.00 10.41 11.33
C SER A 112 -13.66 9.83 9.95
N ILE A 113 -12.55 9.10 9.84
CA ILE A 113 -12.06 8.56 8.56
C ILE A 113 -12.13 7.03 8.48
N ASP A 114 -12.23 6.34 9.62
CA ASP A 114 -12.30 4.87 9.67
C ASP A 114 -13.52 4.34 8.91
N GLY A 115 -13.31 3.28 8.14
CA GLY A 115 -14.33 2.64 7.32
C GLY A 115 -14.77 3.42 6.07
N LEU A 116 -14.10 4.51 5.68
CA LEU A 116 -14.36 5.15 4.40
C LEU A 116 -14.01 4.22 3.24
N ASP A 117 -14.98 3.98 2.35
CA ASP A 117 -14.76 3.17 1.14
C ASP A 117 -13.68 3.81 0.25
N GLY A 118 -12.62 3.04 -0.02
CA GLY A 118 -11.42 3.47 -0.73
C GLY A 118 -10.30 4.06 0.14
N LEU A 119 -10.49 4.26 1.45
CA LEU A 119 -9.39 4.51 2.39
C LEU A 119 -8.86 3.16 2.91
N GLU A 120 -7.71 2.75 2.40
CA GLU A 120 -7.13 1.41 2.65
C GLU A 120 -6.33 1.36 3.94
N HIS A 121 -5.63 2.45 4.25
CA HIS A 121 -4.89 2.57 5.50
C HIS A 121 -4.80 4.03 5.94
N TYR A 122 -4.66 4.22 7.25
CA TYR A 122 -4.19 5.46 7.83
C TYR A 122 -3.30 5.16 9.05
N ASP A 123 -2.33 6.03 9.29
CA ASP A 123 -1.49 6.01 10.48
C ASP A 123 -1.40 7.42 11.07
N ILE A 124 -1.47 7.53 12.38
CA ILE A 124 -1.47 8.80 13.10
C ILE A 124 -0.32 8.83 14.11
N ASP A 125 0.63 9.72 13.88
CA ASP A 125 1.70 10.01 14.84
C ASP A 125 1.36 11.27 15.63
N VAL A 126 1.07 11.09 16.93
CA VAL A 126 0.75 12.20 17.85
C VAL A 126 1.97 13.07 18.15
N ARG A 127 3.16 12.47 18.19
CA ARG A 127 4.40 13.16 18.52
C ARG A 127 4.80 14.08 17.37
N GLU A 128 4.76 13.56 16.15
CA GLU A 128 5.06 14.32 14.93
C GLU A 128 3.84 15.12 14.43
N GLN A 129 2.68 14.93 15.05
CA GLN A 129 1.39 15.51 14.63
C GLN A 129 1.06 15.24 13.16
N THR A 130 1.30 14.02 12.68
CA THR A 130 1.06 13.65 11.29
C THR A 130 -0.02 12.60 11.13
N LEU A 131 -0.70 12.65 9.98
CA LEU A 131 -1.63 11.65 9.47
C LEU A 131 -1.11 11.19 8.11
N LEU A 132 -0.76 9.92 8.00
CA LEU A 132 -0.54 9.25 6.72
C LEU A 132 -1.86 8.59 6.29
N ILE A 133 -2.22 8.74 5.02
CA ILE A 133 -3.34 8.04 4.40
C ILE A 133 -2.87 7.30 3.15
N GLU A 134 -3.39 6.11 2.97
CA GLU A 134 -3.22 5.30 1.77
C GLU A 134 -4.61 5.00 1.21
N PHE A 135 -4.86 5.42 -0.03
CA PHE A 135 -6.22 5.36 -0.59
C PHE A 135 -6.23 5.05 -2.08
N ASP A 136 -7.30 4.43 -2.54
CA ASP A 136 -7.58 4.23 -3.95
C ASP A 136 -8.20 5.49 -4.56
N LYS A 137 -7.42 6.22 -5.37
CA LYS A 137 -7.91 7.43 -6.05
C LYS A 137 -9.08 7.17 -6.99
N LYS A 138 -9.32 5.91 -7.39
CA LYS A 138 -10.49 5.55 -8.21
C LYS A 138 -11.77 5.50 -7.37
N THR A 139 -11.65 5.13 -6.10
CA THR A 139 -12.78 4.91 -5.18
C THR A 139 -13.07 6.15 -4.34
N ILE A 140 -12.04 6.88 -3.91
CA ILE A 140 -12.18 8.10 -3.10
C ILE A 140 -11.21 9.22 -3.49
N ASP A 141 -11.71 10.45 -3.48
CA ASP A 141 -10.90 11.66 -3.61
C ASP A 141 -10.32 12.04 -2.24
N GLU A 142 -9.04 12.41 -2.20
CA GLU A 142 -8.37 12.88 -0.98
C GLU A 142 -9.17 13.95 -0.23
N LYS A 143 -9.81 14.88 -0.95
CA LYS A 143 -10.57 15.98 -0.35
C LYS A 143 -11.77 15.46 0.43
N LYS A 144 -12.35 14.34 -0.01
CA LYS A 144 -13.46 13.69 0.70
C LYS A 144 -12.99 13.11 2.04
N ILE A 145 -11.81 12.48 2.07
CA ILE A 145 -11.18 11.98 3.30
C ILE A 145 -10.92 13.16 4.25
N LEU A 146 -10.21 14.18 3.77
CA LEU A 146 -9.85 15.35 4.60
C LEU A 146 -11.09 16.11 5.10
N SER A 147 -12.17 16.13 4.34
CA SER A 147 -13.42 16.79 4.74
C SER A 147 -14.13 16.12 5.92
N GLN A 148 -13.80 14.86 6.24
CA GLN A 148 -14.34 14.20 7.44
C GLN A 148 -13.64 14.67 8.72
N ILE A 149 -12.39 15.14 8.61
CA ILE A 149 -11.63 15.62 9.76
C ILE A 149 -12.32 16.87 10.33
N PRO A 150 -12.61 16.93 11.65
CA PRO A 150 -13.29 18.08 12.23
C PRO A 150 -12.56 19.41 11.97
N GLN A 151 -13.31 20.45 11.62
CA GLN A 151 -12.76 21.76 11.22
C GLN A 151 -11.90 22.47 12.27
N ARG A 152 -11.93 22.01 13.53
CA ARG A 152 -11.05 22.52 14.59
C ARG A 152 -9.58 22.17 14.37
N TYR A 153 -9.28 21.19 13.51
CA TYR A 153 -7.94 20.81 13.13
C TYR A 153 -7.53 21.54 11.86
N LYS A 154 -6.28 22.02 11.81
CA LYS A 154 -5.70 22.56 10.58
C LYS A 154 -4.85 21.48 9.93
N VAL A 155 -5.22 21.14 8.69
CA VAL A 155 -4.61 20.06 7.91
C VAL A 155 -3.77 20.66 6.79
N VAL A 156 -2.50 20.27 6.70
CA VAL A 156 -1.56 20.75 5.68
C VAL A 156 -0.84 19.55 5.06
N GLU A 157 -0.90 19.40 3.74
CA GLU A 157 -0.17 18.34 3.03
C GLU A 157 1.34 18.55 3.16
N ILE A 158 2.04 17.49 3.56
CA ILE A 158 3.50 17.44 3.59
C ILE A 158 3.94 16.84 2.26
N ASN A 159 4.58 17.64 1.42
CA ASN A 159 5.25 17.16 0.23
C ASN A 159 6.77 17.29 0.40
N SER A 160 7.56 16.63 -0.44
CA SER A 160 9.03 16.61 -0.36
C SER A 160 9.71 17.98 -0.46
N LYS A 161 8.97 19.06 -0.77
CA LYS A 161 9.43 20.45 -0.69
C LYS A 161 9.21 21.11 0.68
N THR A 162 8.33 20.58 1.52
CA THR A 162 7.95 21.17 2.82
C THR A 162 8.99 20.91 3.91
N GLU A 163 9.81 19.86 3.81
CA GLU A 163 10.86 19.54 4.79
C GLU A 163 11.97 20.61 4.89
N GLU A 164 12.20 21.43 3.85
CA GLU A 164 13.15 22.54 3.89
C GLU A 164 12.61 23.78 4.62
N ILE A 165 11.29 23.93 4.72
CA ILE A 165 10.65 25.12 5.31
C ILE A 165 10.49 24.96 6.83
N LEU A 166 10.36 23.73 7.34
CA LEU A 166 10.21 23.46 8.78
C LEU A 166 11.55 23.38 9.52
N LYS A 167 12.68 23.51 8.82
CA LYS A 167 14.04 23.50 9.38
C LYS A 167 14.69 24.89 9.48
N ASN A 168 13.97 25.96 9.12
CA ASN A 168 14.44 27.36 9.18
C ASN A 168 13.59 28.21 10.12
#